data_AF-A0A329ET17-F1
#
_entry.id   AF-A0A329ET17-F1
#
_cell.length_a   1.000
_cell.length_b   1.000
_cell.length_c   1.000
_cell.angle_alpha   90.00
_cell.angle_beta   90.00
_cell.angle_gamma   90.00
#
_symmetry.space_group_name_H-M   'P 1'
#
loop_
_entity.id
_entity.type
_entity.pdbx_description
1 polymer ?
#
loop_
_entity_poly.entity_id
_entity_poly.type
_entity_poly.pdbx_seq_one_letter_code
_entity_poly.pdbx_strand_id
1 'polypeptide(L)' 'MITLNKINLSSNHILSSAQACEEWGINSSTLRKRVQDFPVGSIRKFGNCYAVTRSGMVAVFGHPKNPKNK' A
#
# COMPACT_ATOMS: atom_id res chain seq x y z
N MET A 1 -23.96 17.43 -11.31
CA MET A 1 -22.70 17.54 -10.53
C MET A 1 -21.65 16.75 -11.27
N ILE A 2 -20.59 17.42 -11.73
CA ILE A 2 -19.57 16.83 -12.61
C ILE A 2 -18.70 15.88 -11.79
N THR A 3 -18.60 14.63 -12.25
CA THR A 3 -17.74 13.58 -11.72
C THR A 3 -16.28 13.97 -11.90
N LEU A 4 -15.66 14.58 -10.88
CA LEU A 4 -14.21 14.76 -10.81
C LEU A 4 -13.57 13.43 -10.39
N ASN A 5 -13.71 12.43 -11.26
CA ASN A 5 -12.90 11.22 -11.25
C ASN A 5 -11.52 11.61 -11.76
N LYS A 6 -10.79 12.39 -10.94
CA LYS A 6 -9.37 12.65 -11.12
C LYS A 6 -8.65 11.36 -10.72
N ILE A 7 -8.83 10.29 -11.52
CA ILE A 7 -7.90 9.15 -11.53
C ILE A 7 -6.61 9.71 -12.11
N ASN A 8 -5.94 10.47 -11.27
CA ASN A 8 -4.60 10.91 -11.50
C ASN A 8 -3.76 9.67 -11.20
N LEU A 9 -3.09 9.12 -12.22
CA LEU A 9 -2.12 8.05 -12.02
C LEU A 9 -0.99 8.49 -11.06
N SER A 10 -0.82 9.80 -10.86
CA SER A 10 0.06 10.42 -9.87
C SER A 10 -0.55 10.51 -8.46
N SER A 11 -1.83 10.17 -8.27
CA SER A 11 -2.40 9.96 -6.93
C SER A 11 -1.91 8.60 -6.42
N ASN A 12 -0.66 8.61 -5.94
CA ASN A 12 0.15 7.50 -5.46
C ASN A 12 -0.43 6.81 -4.22
N HIS A 13 -1.67 6.33 -4.29
CA HIS A 13 -2.29 5.57 -3.21
C HIS A 13 -1.92 4.09 -3.25
N ILE A 14 -1.39 3.60 -4.37
CA ILE A 14 -0.94 2.21 -4.53
C ILE A 14 0.58 2.18 -4.51
N LEU A 15 1.13 1.34 -3.65
CA LEU A 15 2.55 1.08 -3.47
C LEU A 15 2.83 -0.36 -3.91
N SER A 16 3.99 -0.59 -4.50
CA SER A 16 4.50 -1.95 -4.60
C SER A 16 4.86 -2.48 -3.21
N SER A 17 4.84 -3.79 -3.04
CA SER A 17 5.25 -4.44 -1.78
C SER A 17 6.66 -4.03 -1.36
N ALA A 18 7.57 -3.79 -2.31
CA ALA A 18 8.92 -3.32 -2.02
C ALA A 18 8.92 -1.89 -1.45
N GLN A 19 8.21 -0.96 -2.10
CA GLN A 19 8.08 0.42 -1.61
C GLN A 19 7.41 0.49 -0.25
N ALA A 20 6.34 -0.30 -0.05
CA ALA A 20 5.65 -0.36 1.24
C ALA A 20 6.55 -0.93 2.35
N CYS A 21 7.36 -1.95 2.04
CA CYS A 21 8.33 -2.49 2.99
C CYS A 21 9.39 -1.46 3.38
N GLU A 22 9.90 -0.70 2.42
CA GLU A 22 10.86 0.37 2.66
C GLU A 22 10.26 1.50 3.51
N GLU A 23 9.06 1.96 3.16
CA GLU A 23 8.41 3.11 3.80
C GLU A 23 7.96 2.80 5.25
N TRP A 24 7.54 1.57 5.52
CA TRP A 24 7.20 1.10 6.88
C TRP A 24 8.38 0.48 7.64
N GLY A 25 9.52 0.28 6.98
CA GLY A 25 10.68 -0.41 7.55
C GLY A 25 10.35 -1.83 8.03
N ILE A 26 9.61 -2.59 7.21
CA ILE A 26 9.23 -3.98 7.44
C ILE A 26 9.80 -4.89 6.34
N ASN A 27 9.99 -6.17 6.67
CA ASN A 27 10.43 -7.15 5.68
C ASN A 27 9.27 -7.63 4.80
N SER A 28 9.57 -8.01 3.55
CA SER A 28 8.58 -8.57 2.62
C SER A 28 7.88 -9.82 3.17
N SER A 29 8.59 -10.65 3.94
CA SER A 29 8.01 -11.80 4.65
C SER A 29 6.97 -11.38 5.70
N THR A 30 7.19 -10.29 6.42
CA THR A 30 6.23 -9.75 7.40
C THR A 30 4.96 -9.26 6.71
N LEU A 31 5.12 -8.55 5.59
CA LEU A 31 3.99 -8.11 4.76
C LEU A 31 3.18 -9.30 4.25
N ARG A 32 3.83 -10.36 3.75
CA ARG A 32 3.15 -11.57 3.27
C ARG A 32 2.36 -12.30 4.36
N LYS A 33 2.88 -12.36 5.59
CA LYS A 33 2.20 -13.04 6.71
C LYS A 33 0.91 -12.32 7.14
N ARG A 34 0.84 -11.00 6.95
CA ARG A 34 -0.31 -10.18 7.33
C ARG A 34 -1.26 -9.83 6.20
N VAL A 35 -1.10 -10.42 5.01
CA VAL A 35 -1.98 -10.16 3.84
C VAL A 35 -3.46 -10.32 4.19
N GLN A 36 -3.77 -11.30 5.04
CA GLN A 36 -5.14 -11.58 5.51
C GLN A 36 -5.72 -10.51 6.44
N ASP A 37 -4.87 -9.70 7.09
CA ASP A 37 -5.31 -8.65 8.01
C ASP A 37 -5.67 -7.35 7.26
N PHE A 38 -5.40 -7.29 5.95
CA PHE A 38 -5.72 -6.12 5.15
C PHE A 38 -7.22 -6.03 4.86
N PRO A 39 -7.79 -4.81 4.86
CA PRO A 39 -9.15 -4.61 4.40
C PRO A 39 -9.32 -5.04 2.94
N VAL A 40 -10.53 -5.51 2.62
CA VAL A 40 -10.87 -6.01 1.27
C VAL A 40 -10.62 -4.91 0.24
N GLY A 41 -9.92 -5.25 -0.85
CA GLY A 41 -9.57 -4.31 -1.91
C GLY A 41 -8.34 -3.45 -1.64
N SER A 42 -7.75 -3.52 -0.44
CA SER A 42 -6.56 -2.74 -0.08
C SER A 42 -5.23 -3.44 -0.36
N ILE A 43 -5.25 -4.75 -0.67
CA ILE A 43 -4.10 -5.53 -1.11
C ILE A 43 -4.47 -6.44 -2.28
N ARG A 44 -3.58 -6.56 -3.27
CA ARG A 44 -3.76 -7.48 -4.40
C ARG A 44 -2.43 -8.09 -4.82
N LYS A 45 -2.42 -9.39 -5.10
CA LYS A 45 -1.25 -10.06 -5.68
C LYS A 45 -1.11 -9.69 -7.16
N PHE A 46 0.10 -9.34 -7.58
CA PHE A 46 0.45 -9.03 -8.97
C PHE A 46 1.74 -9.76 -9.34
N GLY A 47 1.62 -10.86 -10.09
CA GLY A 47 2.73 -11.77 -10.36
C GLY A 47 3.30 -12.37 -9.07
N ASN A 48 4.60 -12.16 -8.84
CA ASN A 48 5.29 -12.60 -7.62
C ASN A 48 5.31 -11.53 -6.50
N CYS A 49 4.71 -10.37 -6.74
CA CYS A 49 4.70 -9.24 -5.81
C CYS A 49 3.28 -8.93 -5.34
N TYR A 50 3.15 -8.04 -4.35
CA TYR A 50 1.87 -7.48 -3.95
C TYR A 50 1.83 -6.00 -4.31
N ALA A 51 0.67 -5.54 -4.75
CA ALA A 51 0.29 -4.14 -4.78
C ALA A 51 -0.55 -3.87 -3.54
N VAL A 52 -0.16 -2.88 -2.75
CA VAL A 52 -0.84 -2.51 -1.51
C VAL A 52 -1.23 -1.05 -1.56
N THR A 53 -2.36 -0.72 -0.97
CA THR A 53 -2.75 0.68 -0.80
C THR A 53 -2.10 1.26 0.46
N ARG A 54 -1.82 2.56 0.44
CA ARG A 54 -1.31 3.29 1.61
C ARG A 54 -2.28 3.17 2.79
N SER A 55 -3.58 3.28 2.52
CA SER A 55 -4.64 3.09 3.52
C SER A 55 -4.62 1.68 4.12
N GLY A 56 -4.43 0.64 3.29
CA GLY A 56 -4.25 -0.73 3.77
C GLY A 56 -3.03 -0.89 4.68
N MET A 57 -1.90 -0.32 4.27
CA MET A 57 -0.68 -0.34 5.09
C MET A 57 -0.88 0.39 6.42
N VAL A 58 -1.58 1.53 6.42
CA VAL A 58 -1.91 2.27 7.64
C VAL A 58 -2.84 1.47 8.57
N ALA A 59 -3.83 0.76 8.02
CA ALA A 59 -4.75 -0.06 8.80
C ALA A 59 -4.04 -1.21 9.53
N VAL A 60 -3.07 -1.86 8.89
CA VAL A 60 -2.41 -3.07 9.41
C VAL A 60 -1.12 -2.78 10.19
N PHE A 61 -0.35 -1.79 9.74
CA PHE A 61 1.00 -1.49 10.26
C PHE A 61 1.10 -0.10 10.91
N GLY A 62 0.05 0.71 10.87
CA GLY A 62 0.06 2.07 11.40
C GLY A 62 0.78 3.05 10.49
N HIS A 63 1.31 4.14 11.04
CA HIS A 63 1.95 5.18 10.24
C HIS A 63 3.30 4.73 9.67
N PRO A 64 3.65 5.16 8.43
CA PRO A 64 4.95 4.87 7.85
C PRO A 64 6.07 5.48 8.72
N LYS A 65 7.20 4.78 8.82
CA LYS A 65 8.37 5.26 9.57
C LYS A 65 9.08 6.40 8.85
N ASN A 66 9.07 6.37 7.52
CA ASN A 66 9.67 7.40 6.70
C ASN A 66 8.66 7.85 5.63
N PRO A 67 7.75 8.78 5.94
CA PRO A 67 6.80 9.28 4.95
C PRO A 67 7.61 9.94 3.82
N LYS A 68 7.64 9.31 2.64
CA LYS A 68 8.26 9.94 1.48
C LYS A 68 7.34 11.08 1.03
N ASN A 69 7.64 12.29 1.51
CA ASN A 69 7.17 13.55 0.91
C ASN A 69 7.96 13.76 -0.38
N LYS A 70 7.45 13.25 -1.49
CA LYS A 70 8.00 13.54 -2.82
C LYS A 70 6.88 13.94 -3.76
#